data_AF-A0A954HQR3-F1
#
_entry.id   AF-A0A954HQR3-F1
#
_cell.length_a   1.000
_cell.length_b   1.000
_cell.length_c   1.000
_cell.angle_alpha   90.00
_cell.angle_beta   90.00
_cell.angle_gamma   90.00
#
_symmetry.space_group_name_H-M   'P 1'
#
loop_
_entity.id
_entity.type
_entity.pdbx_description
1 polymer ?
#
loop_
_entity_poly.entity_id
_entity_poly.type
_entity_poly.pdbx_seq_one_letter_code
_entity_poly.pdbx_strand_id
1 'polypeptide(L)'
;MYLMRLADRIARGLKSVPRDRLEQHRTFLRSQQMPDGGFRGRDGDSDLYYTGFALRALAVTGGPEHVDCDRVTNFLRRHDPLQLNTIDLLSWLYSALVVQTSGGADLLESVPNSFADTIADKLESTRTSDGGYAKSELGAAGSTYHSFLVALTYEMLGRMPPFPNRLIQFLYDRQRDDGGFVEIAPMRRSGTNPTAAAVALLQSLNGMHPDIAADVLGFLSDVVSTEGGFQANTRIPFADGLSTFTGLLTCHDLQRPHLIPPARTQHWLTEHVEADTGGFRAAAWDHQPDEEYTFYGLGITALLAGTP
;
A
#
# COMPACT_ATOMS: atom_id res chain seq x y z
N MET A 1 5.90 -10.81 8.11
CA MET A 1 5.31 -9.47 8.14
C MET A 1 4.37 -9.28 6.93
N TYR A 2 3.27 -8.52 7.02
CA TYR A 2 2.33 -8.28 5.92
C TYR A 2 3.02 -7.72 4.68
N LEU A 3 3.80 -6.64 4.83
CA LEU A 3 4.50 -6.01 3.71
C LEU A 3 5.51 -6.95 3.02
N MET A 4 6.22 -7.79 3.78
CA MET A 4 7.13 -8.78 3.20
C MET A 4 6.38 -9.87 2.43
N ARG A 5 5.23 -10.35 2.94
CA ARG A 5 4.40 -11.33 2.22
C ARG A 5 3.84 -10.74 0.94
N LEU A 6 3.43 -9.47 0.97
CA LEU A 6 2.96 -8.75 -0.22
C LEU A 6 4.08 -8.61 -1.25
N ALA A 7 5.27 -8.15 -0.84
CA ALA A 7 6.42 -8.00 -1.71
C ALA A 7 6.83 -9.34 -2.36
N ASP A 8 6.88 -10.43 -1.59
CA ASP A 8 7.18 -11.78 -2.10
C ASP A 8 6.09 -12.28 -3.08
N ARG A 9 4.81 -12.04 -2.79
CA ARG A 9 3.72 -12.39 -3.71
C ARG A 9 3.85 -11.65 -5.04
N ILE A 10 4.08 -10.34 -5.01
CA ILE A 10 4.26 -9.53 -6.22
C ILE A 10 5.50 -10.01 -6.98
N ALA A 11 6.64 -10.15 -6.31
CA ALA A 11 7.89 -10.59 -6.94
C ALA A 11 7.75 -11.97 -7.60
N ARG A 12 7.02 -12.91 -6.99
CA ARG A 12 6.72 -14.22 -7.61
C ARG A 12 5.85 -14.10 -8.85
N GLY A 13 4.78 -13.28 -8.81
CA GLY A 13 3.92 -13.06 -9.96
C GLY A 13 4.65 -12.41 -11.13
N LEU A 14 5.59 -11.49 -10.86
CA LEU A 14 6.39 -10.84 -11.91
C LEU A 14 7.41 -11.77 -12.60
N LYS A 15 7.69 -12.97 -12.08
CA LYS A 15 8.66 -13.90 -12.71
C LYS A 15 8.25 -14.38 -14.11
N SER A 16 6.95 -14.39 -14.42
CA SER A 16 6.42 -14.77 -15.73
C SER A 16 6.29 -13.60 -16.70
N VAL A 17 6.56 -12.36 -16.24
CA VAL A 17 6.52 -11.16 -17.10
C VAL A 17 7.84 -11.04 -17.89
N PRO A 18 7.80 -10.71 -19.19
CA PRO A 18 8.99 -10.49 -19.99
C PRO A 18 9.96 -9.48 -19.38
N ARG A 19 11.26 -9.81 -19.37
CA ARG A 19 12.30 -9.01 -18.70
C ARG A 19 12.47 -7.62 -19.29
N ASP A 20 12.31 -7.49 -20.61
CA ASP A 20 12.35 -6.23 -21.35
C ASP A 20 11.22 -5.28 -20.91
N ARG A 21 10.00 -5.80 -20.72
CA ARG A 21 8.87 -5.03 -20.16
C ARG A 21 9.17 -4.55 -18.75
N LEU A 22 9.66 -5.42 -17.87
CA LEU A 22 10.04 -5.02 -16.51
C LEU A 22 11.14 -3.95 -16.50
N GLU A 23 12.11 -4.05 -17.41
CA GLU A 23 13.22 -3.10 -17.51
C GLU A 23 12.77 -1.69 -17.94
N GLN A 24 11.69 -1.58 -18.73
CA GLN A 24 11.08 -0.28 -19.06
C GLN A 24 10.57 0.43 -17.80
N HIS A 25 9.82 -0.27 -16.93
CA HIS A 25 9.34 0.34 -15.68
C HIS A 25 10.49 0.63 -14.70
N ARG A 26 11.52 -0.22 -14.63
CA ARG A 26 12.72 0.07 -13.80
C ARG A 26 13.48 1.30 -14.31
N THR A 27 13.57 1.48 -15.62
CA THR A 27 14.20 2.65 -16.23
C THR A 27 13.42 3.92 -15.90
N PHE A 28 12.09 3.87 -16.00
CA PHE A 28 11.22 4.95 -15.52
C PHE A 28 11.49 5.27 -14.03
N LEU A 29 11.44 4.28 -13.14
CA LEU A 29 11.64 4.49 -11.70
C LEU A 29 13.01 5.11 -11.41
N ARG A 30 14.10 4.58 -11.97
CA ARG A 30 15.45 5.14 -11.79
C ARG A 30 15.56 6.57 -12.30
N SER A 31 14.84 6.93 -13.37
CA SER A 31 14.83 8.29 -13.90
C SER A 31 14.15 9.31 -12.96
N GLN A 32 13.35 8.84 -12.01
CA GLN A 32 12.72 9.70 -11.01
C GLN A 32 13.61 9.98 -9.78
N GLN A 33 14.75 9.28 -9.64
CA GLN A 33 15.68 9.54 -8.55
C GLN A 33 16.36 10.91 -8.73
N MET A 34 16.25 11.75 -7.72
CA MET A 34 16.73 13.12 -7.69
C MET A 34 18.20 13.20 -7.21
N PRO A 35 18.90 14.33 -7.44
CA PRO A 35 20.29 14.50 -7.02
C PRO A 35 20.55 14.35 -5.52
N ASP A 36 19.54 14.59 -4.68
CA ASP A 36 19.64 14.40 -3.23
C ASP A 36 19.44 12.96 -2.77
N GLY A 37 19.05 12.06 -3.69
CA GLY A 37 18.89 10.63 -3.51
C GLY A 37 17.47 10.14 -3.28
N GLY A 38 16.54 11.05 -2.98
CA GLY A 38 15.10 10.73 -2.92
C GLY A 38 14.49 10.58 -4.30
N PHE A 39 13.23 10.18 -4.36
CA PHE A 39 12.46 10.08 -5.60
C PHE A 39 11.42 11.18 -5.66
N ARG A 40 11.18 11.67 -6.87
CA ARG A 40 10.37 12.85 -7.16
C ARG A 40 8.90 12.60 -6.84
N GLY A 41 8.33 13.35 -5.91
CA GLY A 41 6.89 13.43 -5.72
C GLY A 41 6.19 14.23 -6.81
N ARG A 42 4.85 14.21 -6.82
CA ARG A 42 4.04 14.97 -7.79
C ARG A 42 4.28 16.48 -7.75
N ASP A 43 4.74 17.02 -6.62
CA ASP A 43 5.08 18.45 -6.48
C ASP A 43 6.48 18.80 -7.04
N GLY A 44 7.24 17.80 -7.50
CA GLY A 44 8.52 17.97 -8.22
C GLY A 44 9.78 17.80 -7.36
N ASP A 45 9.67 17.96 -6.05
CA ASP A 45 10.74 17.72 -5.08
C ASP A 45 10.79 16.24 -4.64
N SER A 46 11.90 15.84 -4.03
CA SER A 46 12.02 14.51 -3.41
C SER A 46 11.06 14.37 -2.23
N ASP A 47 10.37 13.23 -2.16
CA ASP A 47 9.36 12.96 -1.15
C ASP A 47 9.54 11.56 -0.54
N LEU A 48 9.34 11.43 0.78
CA LEU A 48 9.53 10.14 1.49
C LEU A 48 8.52 9.08 1.05
N TYR A 49 7.27 9.46 0.84
CA TYR A 49 6.21 8.57 0.38
C TYR A 49 6.54 8.00 -1.00
N TYR A 50 6.86 8.87 -1.98
CA TYR A 50 7.22 8.43 -3.33
C TYR A 50 8.54 7.64 -3.35
N THR A 51 9.53 8.03 -2.55
CA THR A 51 10.76 7.25 -2.34
C THR A 51 10.45 5.82 -1.86
N GLY A 52 9.56 5.68 -0.89
CA GLY A 52 9.12 4.38 -0.39
C GLY A 52 8.48 3.52 -1.49
N PHE A 53 7.62 4.10 -2.33
CA PHE A 53 7.01 3.38 -3.45
C PHE A 53 8.02 3.00 -4.54
N ALA A 54 8.94 3.89 -4.90
CA ALA A 54 9.96 3.60 -5.90
C ALA A 54 10.82 2.41 -5.48
N LEU A 55 11.28 2.41 -4.22
CA LEU A 55 12.09 1.35 -3.66
C LEU A 55 11.32 0.03 -3.57
N ARG A 56 10.02 0.07 -3.21
CA ARG A 56 9.14 -1.11 -3.27
C ARG A 56 9.07 -1.69 -4.68
N ALA A 57 8.81 -0.84 -5.67
CA ALA A 57 8.68 -1.26 -7.07
C ALA A 57 10.00 -1.82 -7.65
N LEU A 58 11.14 -1.20 -7.34
CA LEU A 58 12.46 -1.71 -7.73
C LEU A 58 12.77 -3.05 -7.06
N ALA A 59 12.50 -3.17 -5.74
CA ALA A 59 12.73 -4.39 -4.99
C ALA A 59 11.94 -5.58 -5.54
N VAL A 60 10.65 -5.40 -5.87
CA VAL A 60 9.81 -6.51 -6.38
C VAL A 60 10.07 -6.87 -7.84
N THR A 61 10.60 -5.95 -8.64
CA THR A 61 10.82 -6.19 -10.08
C THR A 61 12.18 -6.80 -10.38
N GLY A 62 13.25 -6.45 -9.66
CA GLY A 62 14.62 -6.90 -9.97
C GLY A 62 15.57 -6.95 -8.77
N GLY A 63 15.10 -6.58 -7.59
CA GLY A 63 15.89 -6.60 -6.37
C GLY A 63 16.87 -5.41 -6.21
N PRO A 64 17.73 -5.49 -5.19
CA PRO A 64 18.70 -4.47 -4.76
C PRO A 64 19.62 -3.84 -5.81
N GLU A 65 20.02 -4.62 -6.81
CA GLU A 65 21.12 -4.30 -7.73
C GLU A 65 20.85 -3.07 -8.60
N HIS A 66 19.65 -2.50 -8.51
CA HIS A 66 19.19 -1.36 -9.30
C HIS A 66 18.92 -0.10 -8.46
N VAL A 67 19.25 -0.13 -7.15
CA VAL A 67 19.10 1.00 -6.24
C VAL A 67 20.48 1.56 -5.88
N ASP A 68 20.70 2.86 -6.12
CA ASP A 68 21.85 3.57 -5.55
C ASP A 68 21.62 3.76 -4.04
N CYS A 69 22.02 2.74 -3.27
CA CYS A 69 21.79 2.66 -1.82
C CYS A 69 22.47 3.81 -1.06
N ASP A 70 23.62 4.31 -1.53
CA ASP A 70 24.33 5.41 -0.88
C ASP A 70 23.56 6.72 -0.99
N ARG A 71 23.02 7.02 -2.18
CA ARG A 71 22.17 8.19 -2.39
C ARG A 71 20.90 8.13 -1.55
N VAL A 72 20.21 6.99 -1.55
CA VAL A 72 19.01 6.80 -0.74
C VAL A 72 19.33 6.93 0.75
N THR A 73 20.44 6.34 1.22
CA THR A 73 20.92 6.48 2.61
C THR A 73 21.11 7.95 2.98
N ASN A 74 21.76 8.74 2.10
CA ASN A 74 22.01 10.16 2.34
C ASN A 74 20.72 10.98 2.37
N PHE A 75 19.71 10.63 1.56
CA PHE A 75 18.39 11.24 1.62
C PHE A 75 17.68 10.92 2.95
N LEU A 76 17.64 9.64 3.33
CA LEU A 76 16.95 9.18 4.54
C LEU A 76 17.56 9.78 5.82
N ARG A 77 18.88 9.99 5.88
CA ARG A 77 19.58 10.63 7.02
C ARG A 77 19.19 12.08 7.28
N ARG A 78 18.58 12.77 6.32
CA ARG A 78 18.11 14.16 6.50
C ARG A 78 16.81 14.24 7.30
N HIS A 79 16.15 13.11 7.50
CA HIS A 79 14.87 13.01 8.17
C HIS A 79 15.09 12.41 9.56
N ASP A 80 14.56 13.06 10.59
CA ASP A 80 14.49 12.48 11.93
C ASP A 80 13.24 11.59 12.02
N PRO A 81 13.37 10.25 12.06
CA PRO A 81 12.22 9.35 12.11
C PRO A 81 11.34 9.56 13.35
N LEU A 82 11.86 10.12 14.45
CA LEU A 82 11.05 10.44 15.64
C LEU A 82 10.04 11.58 15.39
N GLN A 83 10.33 12.47 14.44
CA GLN A 83 9.47 13.61 14.11
C GLN A 83 8.47 13.32 12.99
N LEU A 84 8.66 12.24 12.23
CA LEU A 84 7.79 11.89 11.11
C LEU A 84 6.36 11.55 11.55
N ASN A 85 5.39 11.88 10.70
CA ASN A 85 4.03 11.34 10.82
C ASN A 85 4.01 9.85 10.43
N THR A 86 2.91 9.15 10.69
CA THR A 86 2.81 7.70 10.46
C THR A 86 3.09 7.27 9.01
N ILE A 87 2.64 8.05 8.02
CA ILE A 87 2.83 7.73 6.59
C ILE A 87 4.32 7.84 6.23
N ASP A 88 4.94 8.96 6.56
CA ASP A 88 6.35 9.20 6.26
C ASP A 88 7.26 8.27 7.04
N LEU A 89 6.91 7.96 8.29
CA LEU A 89 7.64 7.01 9.11
C LEU A 89 7.59 5.60 8.52
N LEU A 90 6.42 5.14 8.08
CA LEU A 90 6.29 3.84 7.42
C LEU A 90 7.11 3.78 6.13
N SER A 91 7.09 4.86 5.34
CA SER A 91 7.89 4.98 4.12
C SER A 91 9.38 5.00 4.42
N TRP A 92 9.81 5.72 5.45
CA TRP A 92 11.20 5.76 5.91
C TRP A 92 11.68 4.39 6.41
N LEU A 93 10.92 3.72 7.28
CA LEU A 93 11.25 2.39 7.82
C LEU A 93 11.37 1.35 6.71
N TYR A 94 10.43 1.36 5.76
CA TYR A 94 10.48 0.46 4.62
C TYR A 94 11.70 0.75 3.72
N SER A 95 11.97 2.02 3.45
CA SER A 95 13.12 2.44 2.63
C SER A 95 14.44 2.01 3.29
N ALA A 96 14.57 2.20 4.60
CA ALA A 96 15.71 1.75 5.38
C ALA A 96 15.90 0.23 5.30
N LEU A 97 14.81 -0.55 5.41
CA LEU A 97 14.85 -1.99 5.26
C LEU A 97 15.29 -2.42 3.85
N VAL A 98 14.80 -1.77 2.80
CA VAL A 98 15.25 -2.04 1.42
C VAL A 98 16.73 -1.74 1.26
N VAL A 99 17.20 -0.59 1.73
CA VAL A 99 18.63 -0.22 1.68
C VAL A 99 19.49 -1.26 2.41
N GLN A 100 19.12 -1.64 3.62
CA GLN A 100 19.85 -2.62 4.42
C GLN A 100 19.91 -4.00 3.75
N THR A 101 18.76 -4.51 3.29
CA THR A 101 18.68 -5.81 2.59
C THR A 101 19.35 -5.78 1.23
N SER A 102 19.63 -4.59 0.70
CA SER A 102 20.38 -4.35 -0.53
C SER A 102 21.89 -4.25 -0.33
N GLY A 103 22.39 -4.44 0.90
CA GLY A 103 23.81 -4.30 1.23
C GLY A 103 24.24 -2.86 1.52
N GLY A 104 23.30 -1.93 1.62
CA GLY A 104 23.54 -0.55 2.06
C GLY A 104 23.69 -0.43 3.58
N ALA A 105 23.77 0.81 4.06
CA ALA A 105 23.93 1.09 5.48
C ALA A 105 22.71 0.68 6.31
N ASP A 106 22.94 0.17 7.52
CA ASP A 106 21.89 0.01 8.52
C ASP A 106 21.59 1.37 9.18
N LEU A 107 20.49 2.00 8.78
CA LEU A 107 20.06 3.28 9.32
C LEU A 107 19.53 3.16 10.75
N LEU A 108 19.08 1.98 11.18
CA LEU A 108 18.55 1.74 12.51
C LEU A 108 19.66 1.56 13.56
N GLU A 109 20.91 1.28 13.17
CA GLU A 109 22.05 1.31 14.12
C GLU A 109 22.27 2.70 14.74
N SER A 110 21.84 3.75 14.03
CA SER A 110 22.02 5.14 14.46
C SER A 110 20.90 5.70 15.33
N VAL A 111 19.77 4.99 15.46
CA VAL A 111 18.64 5.45 16.29
C VAL A 111 18.82 5.00 17.75
N PRO A 112 18.27 5.73 18.74
CA PRO A 112 18.38 5.36 20.15
C PRO A 112 17.75 3.98 20.45
N ASN A 113 18.25 3.28 21.47
CA ASN A 113 17.66 2.00 21.92
C ASN A 113 16.16 2.12 22.30
N SER A 114 15.71 3.30 22.73
CA SER A 114 14.31 3.58 23.06
C SER A 114 13.44 3.89 21.83
N PHE A 115 13.99 3.89 20.62
CA PHE A 115 13.30 4.32 19.40
C PHE A 115 11.97 3.60 19.21
N ALA A 116 11.97 2.26 19.30
CA ALA A 116 10.75 1.47 19.13
C ALA A 116 9.70 1.75 20.22
N ASP A 117 10.13 2.05 21.46
CA ASP A 117 9.23 2.46 22.55
C ASP A 117 8.64 3.84 22.27
N THR A 118 9.48 4.81 21.91
CA THR A 118 9.05 6.19 21.64
C THR A 118 8.06 6.26 20.47
N ILE A 119 8.32 5.52 19.38
CA ILE A 119 7.37 5.44 18.26
C ILE A 119 6.08 4.73 18.70
N ALA A 120 6.18 3.61 19.42
CA ALA A 120 5.00 2.89 19.90
C ALA A 120 4.10 3.77 20.79
N ASP A 121 4.68 4.57 21.68
CA ASP A 121 3.97 5.51 22.54
C ASP A 121 3.31 6.63 21.72
N LYS A 122 4.03 7.18 20.72
CA LYS A 122 3.50 8.20 19.78
C LYS A 122 2.34 7.68 18.94
N LEU A 123 2.40 6.42 18.49
CA LEU A 123 1.29 5.80 17.77
C LEU A 123 0.10 5.57 18.71
N GLU A 124 0.35 5.10 19.93
CA GLU A 124 -0.72 4.84 20.90
C GLU A 124 -1.41 6.12 21.38
N SER A 125 -0.71 7.26 21.41
CA SER A 125 -1.32 8.56 21.76
C SER A 125 -2.39 9.02 20.77
N THR A 126 -2.44 8.47 19.56
CA THR A 126 -3.49 8.77 18.57
C THR A 126 -4.66 7.78 18.59
N ARG A 127 -4.66 6.79 19.51
CA ARG A 127 -5.81 5.91 19.68
C ARG A 127 -7.01 6.70 20.19
N THR A 128 -8.14 6.54 19.52
CA THR A 128 -9.40 7.18 19.90
C THR A 128 -10.30 6.27 20.72
N SER A 129 -11.40 6.85 21.25
CA SER A 129 -12.36 6.11 22.08
C SER A 129 -13.03 4.95 21.34
N ASP A 130 -13.19 5.06 20.02
CA ASP A 130 -13.78 4.03 19.17
C ASP A 130 -12.86 2.81 18.95
N GLY A 131 -11.61 2.86 19.43
CA GLY A 131 -10.63 1.77 19.35
C GLY A 131 -9.67 1.84 18.17
N GLY A 132 -9.98 2.65 17.14
CA GLY A 132 -9.09 2.93 16.01
C GLY A 132 -8.15 4.09 16.29
N TYR A 133 -7.32 4.41 15.30
CA TYR A 133 -6.30 5.47 15.36
C TYR A 133 -6.67 6.67 14.49
N ALA A 134 -6.51 7.87 15.04
CA ALA A 134 -6.62 9.11 14.31
C ALA A 134 -5.28 9.53 13.69
N LYS A 135 -5.32 10.44 12.71
CA LYS A 135 -4.11 10.98 12.06
C LYS A 135 -3.21 11.80 12.98
N SER A 136 -3.76 12.31 14.07
CA SER A 136 -3.07 13.10 15.10
C SER A 136 -3.83 13.02 16.42
N GLU A 137 -3.19 13.46 17.51
CA GLU A 137 -3.79 13.51 18.86
C GLU A 137 -5.01 14.43 18.96
N LEU A 138 -5.17 15.36 18.01
CA LEU A 138 -6.33 16.26 17.93
C LEU A 138 -7.54 15.60 17.26
N GLY A 139 -7.37 14.42 16.67
CA GLY A 139 -8.44 13.72 15.96
C GLY A 139 -9.44 13.06 16.90
N ALA A 140 -10.73 13.36 16.71
CA ALA A 140 -11.80 12.87 17.58
C ALA A 140 -12.29 11.44 17.24
N ALA A 141 -11.89 10.89 16.09
CA ALA A 141 -12.38 9.59 15.60
C ALA A 141 -11.28 8.84 14.83
N GLY A 142 -11.32 7.51 14.92
CA GLY A 142 -10.41 6.64 14.21
C GLY A 142 -10.69 6.62 12.71
N SER A 143 -9.63 6.43 11.92
CA SER A 143 -9.69 6.23 10.47
C SER A 143 -9.29 4.78 10.16
N THR A 144 -10.04 4.12 9.28
CA THR A 144 -9.79 2.71 8.90
C THR A 144 -8.43 2.57 8.25
N TYR A 145 -8.15 3.37 7.22
CA TYR A 145 -6.86 3.35 6.54
C TYR A 145 -5.71 3.75 7.46
N HIS A 146 -5.87 4.78 8.29
CA HIS A 146 -4.81 5.21 9.20
C HIS A 146 -4.52 4.15 10.27
N SER A 147 -5.54 3.47 10.79
CA SER A 147 -5.36 2.36 11.73
C SER A 147 -4.59 1.19 11.12
N PHE A 148 -4.82 0.92 9.83
CA PHE A 148 -4.04 -0.05 9.08
C PHE A 148 -2.57 0.37 8.96
N LEU A 149 -2.29 1.65 8.64
CA LEU A 149 -0.91 2.15 8.60
C LEU A 149 -0.21 2.06 9.95
N VAL A 150 -0.90 2.41 11.05
CA VAL A 150 -0.37 2.27 12.40
C VAL A 150 0.01 0.82 12.70
N ALA A 151 -0.86 -0.14 12.32
CA ALA A 151 -0.57 -1.56 12.50
C ALA A 151 0.64 -2.04 11.69
N LEU A 152 0.80 -1.55 10.45
CA LEU A 152 2.00 -1.82 9.65
C LEU A 152 3.25 -1.21 10.30
N THR A 153 3.16 -0.01 10.87
CA THR A 153 4.29 0.60 11.58
C THR A 153 4.68 -0.19 12.83
N TYR A 154 3.72 -0.67 13.63
CA TYR A 154 4.02 -1.59 14.73
C TYR A 154 4.73 -2.85 14.25
N GLU A 155 4.26 -3.45 13.15
CA GLU A 155 4.87 -4.65 12.57
C GLU A 155 6.31 -4.39 12.12
N MET A 156 6.60 -3.23 11.50
CA MET A 156 7.95 -2.80 11.12
C MET A 156 8.87 -2.60 12.33
N LEU A 157 8.33 -2.30 13.51
CA LEU A 157 9.06 -2.23 14.78
C LEU A 157 9.19 -3.60 15.47
N GLY A 158 8.69 -4.68 14.85
CA GLY A 158 8.65 -6.02 15.46
C GLY A 158 7.67 -6.14 16.62
N ARG A 159 6.61 -5.31 16.64
CA ARG A 159 5.61 -5.22 17.70
C ARG A 159 4.20 -5.49 17.19
N MET A 160 3.29 -5.72 18.13
CA MET A 160 1.85 -5.78 17.88
C MET A 160 1.19 -4.51 18.40
N PRO A 161 0.14 -3.99 17.73
CA PRO A 161 -0.68 -2.92 18.30
C PRO A 161 -1.29 -3.39 19.64
N PRO A 162 -1.29 -2.54 20.69
CA PRO A 162 -1.93 -2.91 21.94
C PRO A 162 -3.46 -3.01 21.77
N PHE A 163 -4.13 -3.66 22.72
CA PHE A 163 -5.59 -3.85 22.74
C PHE A 163 -6.20 -4.33 21.40
N PRO A 164 -5.71 -5.44 20.80
CA PRO A 164 -6.12 -5.88 19.46
C PRO A 164 -7.64 -6.09 19.34
N ASN A 165 -8.31 -6.57 20.40
CA ASN A 165 -9.77 -6.76 20.39
C ASN A 165 -10.55 -5.45 20.24
N ARG A 166 -10.04 -4.32 20.76
CA ARG A 166 -10.67 -3.01 20.54
C ARG A 166 -10.52 -2.55 19.11
N LEU A 167 -9.39 -2.85 18.49
CA LEU A 167 -9.14 -2.54 17.08
C LEU A 167 -9.99 -3.43 16.15
N ILE A 168 -10.19 -4.70 16.49
CA ILE A 168 -11.13 -5.59 15.78
C ILE A 168 -12.57 -5.05 15.89
N GLN A 169 -13.02 -4.69 17.10
CA GLN A 169 -14.36 -4.13 17.29
C GLN A 169 -14.54 -2.81 16.50
N PHE A 170 -13.53 -1.93 16.53
CA PHE A 170 -13.52 -0.72 15.70
C PHE A 170 -13.80 -1.05 14.24
N LEU A 171 -13.11 -2.05 13.67
CA LEU A 171 -13.28 -2.44 12.27
C LEU A 171 -14.69 -2.98 12.01
N TYR A 172 -15.22 -3.84 12.88
CA TYR A 172 -16.62 -4.31 12.75
C TYR A 172 -17.59 -3.13 12.70
N ASP A 173 -17.39 -2.10 13.51
CA ASP A 173 -18.23 -0.89 13.51
C ASP A 173 -18.02 0.00 12.24
N ARG A 174 -17.05 -0.33 11.39
CA ARG A 174 -16.80 0.33 10.08
C ARG A 174 -17.45 -0.40 8.91
N GLN A 175 -17.98 -1.60 9.08
CA GLN A 175 -18.71 -2.29 8.02
C GLN A 175 -20.08 -1.62 7.78
N ARG A 176 -20.60 -1.66 6.56
CA ARG A 176 -21.95 -1.17 6.21
C ARG A 176 -22.80 -2.28 5.62
N ASP A 177 -24.09 -2.01 5.48
CA ASP A 177 -25.07 -2.93 4.89
C ASP A 177 -24.75 -3.29 3.43
N ASP A 178 -23.92 -2.48 2.74
CA ASP A 178 -23.39 -2.80 1.41
C ASP A 178 -22.25 -3.83 1.44
N GLY A 179 -21.89 -4.33 2.62
CA GLY A 179 -20.89 -5.37 2.87
C GLY A 179 -19.44 -4.87 3.00
N GLY A 180 -19.14 -3.67 2.48
CA GLY A 180 -17.81 -3.07 2.56
C GLY A 180 -17.56 -2.32 3.86
N PHE A 181 -16.40 -1.68 3.94
CA PHE A 181 -16.01 -0.83 5.06
C PHE A 181 -15.84 0.63 4.65
N VAL A 182 -16.12 1.53 5.60
CA VAL A 182 -15.92 2.98 5.42
C VAL A 182 -14.64 3.47 6.08
N GLU A 183 -14.17 4.63 5.63
CA GLU A 183 -12.98 5.28 6.18
C GLU A 183 -13.23 5.90 7.58
N ILE A 184 -14.40 6.52 7.77
CA ILE A 184 -14.83 7.14 9.04
C ILE A 184 -16.29 6.82 9.34
N ALA A 185 -16.65 6.76 10.63
CA ALA A 185 -17.97 6.32 11.09
C ALA A 185 -19.18 7.06 10.45
N PRO A 186 -19.16 8.38 10.18
CA PRO A 186 -20.32 9.06 9.60
C PRO A 186 -20.65 8.67 8.15
N MET A 187 -19.70 8.05 7.42
CA MET A 187 -19.93 7.64 6.04
C MET A 187 -20.96 6.50 5.98
N ARG A 188 -21.83 6.54 4.96
CA ARG A 188 -22.90 5.55 4.76
C ARG A 188 -22.61 4.53 3.67
N ARG A 189 -21.62 4.81 2.81
CA ARG A 189 -21.26 3.96 1.67
C ARG A 189 -19.80 3.62 1.77
N SER A 190 -19.51 2.35 1.57
CA SER A 190 -18.17 1.79 1.67
C SER A 190 -17.30 2.17 0.48
N GLY A 191 -16.00 2.00 0.66
CA GLY A 191 -15.01 2.20 -0.40
C GLY A 191 -14.07 1.00 -0.53
N THR A 192 -13.50 0.83 -1.71
CA THR A 192 -12.60 -0.31 -2.02
C THR A 192 -11.36 -0.29 -1.13
N ASN A 193 -10.70 0.86 -1.01
CA ASN A 193 -9.48 1.00 -0.21
C ASN A 193 -9.69 0.81 1.31
N PRO A 194 -10.69 1.45 1.96
CA PRO A 194 -10.96 1.17 3.38
C PRO A 194 -11.41 -0.28 3.60
N THR A 195 -12.12 -0.90 2.65
CA THR A 195 -12.45 -2.33 2.70
C THR A 195 -11.20 -3.21 2.68
N ALA A 196 -10.28 -2.97 1.74
CA ALA A 196 -9.02 -3.73 1.66
C ALA A 196 -8.17 -3.55 2.93
N ALA A 197 -8.06 -2.33 3.46
CA ALA A 197 -7.35 -2.04 4.70
C ALA A 197 -7.98 -2.79 5.91
N ALA A 198 -9.31 -2.79 6.01
CA ALA A 198 -10.03 -3.50 7.06
C ALA A 198 -9.81 -5.02 6.97
N VAL A 199 -9.90 -5.61 5.77
CA VAL A 199 -9.67 -7.05 5.58
C VAL A 199 -8.24 -7.44 5.95
N ALA A 200 -7.24 -6.70 5.48
CA ALA A 200 -5.84 -6.96 5.79
C ALA A 200 -5.58 -6.90 7.31
N LEU A 201 -6.20 -5.94 8.00
CA LEU A 201 -6.05 -5.77 9.44
C LEU A 201 -6.84 -6.83 10.23
N LEU A 202 -8.06 -7.18 9.82
CA LEU A 202 -8.82 -8.27 10.43
C LEU A 202 -8.09 -9.61 10.28
N GLN A 203 -7.51 -9.89 9.11
CA GLN A 203 -6.72 -11.10 8.92
C GLN A 203 -5.47 -11.12 9.79
N SER A 204 -4.73 -10.00 9.90
CA SER A 204 -3.51 -9.95 10.72
C SER A 204 -3.78 -10.07 12.23
N LEU A 205 -4.97 -9.63 12.67
CA LEU A 205 -5.42 -9.73 14.06
C LEU A 205 -6.22 -11.01 14.36
N ASN A 206 -6.36 -11.92 13.39
CA ASN A 206 -7.20 -13.13 13.49
C ASN A 206 -8.68 -12.83 13.81
N GLY A 207 -9.20 -11.70 13.35
CA GLY A 207 -10.61 -11.28 13.46
C GLY A 207 -11.43 -11.44 12.18
N MET A 208 -10.88 -12.03 11.11
CA MET A 208 -11.64 -12.22 9.86
C MET A 208 -12.60 -13.42 9.98
N HIS A 209 -13.91 -13.16 9.98
CA HIS A 209 -14.95 -14.20 10.00
C HIS A 209 -15.48 -14.53 8.59
N PRO A 210 -15.96 -15.78 8.35
CA PRO A 210 -16.51 -16.18 7.04
C PRO A 210 -17.65 -15.30 6.52
N ASP A 211 -18.55 -14.85 7.39
CA ASP A 211 -19.69 -14.02 7.00
C ASP A 211 -19.22 -12.63 6.52
N ILE A 212 -18.28 -12.02 7.24
CA ILE A 212 -17.64 -10.75 6.83
C ILE A 212 -16.94 -10.94 5.47
N ALA A 213 -16.27 -12.08 5.25
CA ALA A 213 -15.61 -12.35 3.97
C ALA A 213 -16.60 -12.46 2.82
N ALA A 214 -17.76 -13.08 3.05
CA ALA A 214 -18.82 -13.18 2.06
C ALA A 214 -19.40 -11.79 1.72
N ASP A 215 -19.66 -10.97 2.73
CA ASP A 215 -20.16 -9.60 2.57
C ASP A 215 -19.18 -8.72 1.78
N VAL A 216 -17.88 -8.79 2.11
CA VAL A 216 -16.83 -8.07 1.38
C VAL A 216 -16.78 -8.49 -0.08
N LEU A 217 -16.94 -9.78 -0.39
CA LEU A 217 -16.97 -10.25 -1.78
C LEU A 217 -18.23 -9.78 -2.51
N GLY A 218 -19.36 -9.66 -1.81
CA GLY A 218 -20.56 -9.01 -2.32
C GLY A 218 -20.28 -7.56 -2.71
N PHE A 219 -19.75 -6.77 -1.77
CA PHE A 219 -19.36 -5.38 -2.01
C PHE A 219 -18.38 -5.24 -3.19
N LEU A 220 -17.31 -6.05 -3.20
CA LEU A 220 -16.30 -6.01 -4.27
C LEU A 220 -16.90 -6.35 -5.64
N SER A 221 -17.94 -7.19 -5.69
CA SER A 221 -18.68 -7.46 -6.94
C SER A 221 -19.44 -6.22 -7.43
N ASP A 222 -19.97 -5.39 -6.52
CA ASP A 222 -20.73 -4.17 -6.85
C ASP A 222 -19.84 -3.02 -7.33
N VAL A 223 -18.56 -2.99 -6.94
CA VAL A 223 -17.59 -1.95 -7.36
C VAL A 223 -16.71 -2.38 -8.53
N VAL A 224 -17.00 -3.52 -9.19
CA VAL A 224 -16.37 -3.86 -10.47
C VAL A 224 -16.78 -2.84 -11.53
N SER A 225 -15.80 -2.16 -12.12
CA SER A 225 -16.02 -1.23 -13.23
C SER A 225 -16.24 -1.97 -14.54
N THR A 226 -17.06 -1.39 -15.42
CA THR A 226 -17.19 -1.84 -16.82
C THR A 226 -15.89 -1.70 -17.61
N GLU A 227 -14.94 -0.89 -17.15
CA GLU A 227 -13.64 -0.72 -17.78
C GLU A 227 -12.71 -1.91 -17.57
N GLY A 228 -12.93 -2.74 -16.53
CA GLY A 228 -12.08 -3.90 -16.23
C GLY A 228 -11.22 -3.77 -14.97
N GLY A 229 -11.38 -2.70 -14.20
CA GLY A 229 -10.80 -2.53 -12.85
C GLY A 229 -11.85 -2.38 -11.76
N PHE A 230 -11.45 -1.92 -10.58
CA PHE A 230 -12.35 -1.60 -9.47
C PHE A 230 -12.53 -0.09 -9.33
N GLN A 231 -13.76 0.32 -9.02
CA GLN A 231 -14.11 1.69 -8.65
C GLN A 231 -13.70 1.98 -7.21
N ALA A 232 -13.42 3.24 -6.88
CA ALA A 232 -13.15 3.62 -5.48
C ALA A 232 -14.36 3.42 -4.55
N ASN A 233 -15.57 3.60 -5.09
CA ASN A 233 -16.86 3.28 -4.47
C ASN A 233 -17.96 3.35 -5.53
N THR A 234 -19.19 2.96 -5.18
CA THR A 234 -20.36 2.88 -6.08
C THR A 234 -20.82 4.22 -6.70
N ARG A 235 -20.23 5.37 -6.34
CA ARG A 235 -20.51 6.67 -6.98
C ARG A 235 -19.47 7.10 -8.00
N ILE A 236 -18.32 6.44 -8.02
CA ILE A 236 -17.22 6.78 -8.92
C ILE A 236 -17.35 5.90 -10.15
N PRO A 237 -17.67 6.45 -11.34
CA PRO A 237 -18.11 5.66 -12.49
C PRO A 237 -16.95 5.00 -13.26
N PHE A 238 -15.74 5.06 -12.73
CA PHE A 238 -14.52 4.66 -13.42
C PHE A 238 -13.57 3.90 -12.48
N ALA A 239 -12.69 3.09 -13.06
CA ALA A 239 -11.65 2.38 -12.33
C ALA A 239 -10.40 3.25 -12.12
N ASP A 240 -9.68 2.97 -11.03
CA ASP A 240 -8.37 3.55 -10.74
C ASP A 240 -7.37 2.48 -10.29
N GLY A 241 -6.07 2.77 -10.41
CA GLY A 241 -4.98 1.83 -10.13
C GLY A 241 -4.93 1.37 -8.68
N LEU A 242 -5.17 2.27 -7.73
CA LEU A 242 -5.11 1.94 -6.30
C LEU A 242 -6.27 1.02 -5.90
N SER A 243 -7.50 1.39 -6.28
CA SER A 243 -8.70 0.58 -6.03
C SER A 243 -8.61 -0.77 -6.75
N THR A 244 -8.10 -0.80 -7.98
CA THR A 244 -7.94 -2.05 -8.73
C THR A 244 -6.91 -2.98 -8.09
N PHE A 245 -5.75 -2.45 -7.69
CA PHE A 245 -4.73 -3.25 -7.01
C PHE A 245 -5.23 -3.81 -5.68
N THR A 246 -5.80 -2.95 -4.82
CA THR A 246 -6.25 -3.37 -3.48
C THR A 246 -7.49 -4.26 -3.54
N GLY A 247 -8.42 -4.01 -4.47
CA GLY A 247 -9.57 -4.86 -4.73
C GLY A 247 -9.19 -6.26 -5.18
N LEU A 248 -8.28 -6.37 -6.17
CA LEU A 248 -7.75 -7.66 -6.62
C LEU A 248 -6.99 -8.38 -5.50
N LEU A 249 -6.11 -7.67 -4.78
CA LEU A 249 -5.37 -8.26 -3.67
C LEU A 249 -6.31 -8.85 -2.61
N THR A 250 -7.37 -8.11 -2.26
CA THR A 250 -8.41 -8.55 -1.33
C THR A 250 -9.15 -9.77 -1.86
N CYS A 251 -9.50 -9.79 -3.16
CA CYS A 251 -10.11 -10.96 -3.80
C CYS A 251 -9.22 -12.20 -3.72
N HIS A 252 -7.90 -12.05 -3.92
CA HIS A 252 -6.93 -13.13 -3.75
C HIS A 252 -6.86 -13.60 -2.29
N ASP A 253 -6.80 -12.68 -1.34
CA ASP A 253 -6.73 -13.01 0.10
C ASP A 253 -8.00 -13.70 0.62
N LEU A 254 -9.15 -13.44 -0.03
CA LEU A 254 -10.44 -14.10 0.23
C LEU A 254 -10.70 -15.29 -0.71
N GLN A 255 -9.69 -15.77 -1.43
CA GLN A 255 -9.75 -16.97 -2.28
C GLN A 255 -10.79 -16.90 -3.40
N ARG A 256 -11.07 -15.70 -3.92
CA ARG A 256 -11.98 -15.43 -5.05
C ARG A 256 -11.35 -14.47 -6.07
N PRO A 257 -10.19 -14.82 -6.67
CA PRO A 257 -9.40 -13.90 -7.51
C PRO A 257 -10.09 -13.43 -8.81
N HIS A 258 -11.15 -14.10 -9.25
CA HIS A 258 -11.78 -13.89 -10.57
C HIS A 258 -13.14 -13.20 -10.51
N LEU A 259 -13.31 -12.17 -9.68
CA LEU A 259 -14.49 -11.29 -9.79
C LEU A 259 -14.50 -10.52 -11.11
N ILE A 260 -13.31 -10.24 -11.66
CA ILE A 260 -13.12 -9.69 -13.00
C ILE A 260 -12.36 -10.72 -13.83
N PRO A 261 -12.79 -11.02 -15.08
CA PRO A 261 -12.00 -11.83 -15.99
C PRO A 261 -10.58 -11.23 -16.18
N PRO A 262 -9.48 -11.98 -15.98
CA PRO A 262 -8.13 -11.44 -16.02
C PRO A 262 -7.79 -10.67 -17.30
N ALA A 263 -8.29 -11.13 -18.44
CA ALA A 263 -8.09 -10.47 -19.73
C ALA A 263 -8.67 -9.04 -19.78
N ARG A 264 -9.79 -8.78 -19.07
CA ARG A 264 -10.38 -7.43 -19.01
C ARG A 264 -9.53 -6.48 -18.18
N THR A 265 -9.04 -6.94 -17.04
CA THR A 265 -8.12 -6.14 -16.21
C THR A 265 -6.79 -5.92 -16.93
N GLN A 266 -6.26 -6.92 -17.63
CA GLN A 266 -5.05 -6.76 -18.43
C GLN A 266 -5.24 -5.72 -19.52
N HIS A 267 -6.34 -5.78 -20.28
CA HIS A 267 -6.65 -4.80 -21.32
C HIS A 267 -6.80 -3.39 -20.73
N TRP A 268 -7.53 -3.25 -19.63
CA TRP A 268 -7.65 -1.97 -18.94
C TRP A 268 -6.27 -1.41 -18.52
N LEU A 269 -5.45 -2.26 -17.91
CA LEU A 269 -4.14 -1.90 -17.41
C LEU A 269 -3.23 -1.40 -18.55
N THR A 270 -3.14 -2.15 -19.64
CA THR A 270 -2.21 -1.85 -20.75
C THR A 270 -2.69 -0.67 -21.61
N GLU A 271 -3.99 -0.53 -21.84
CA GLU A 271 -4.51 0.49 -22.76
C GLU A 271 -4.81 1.84 -22.10
N HIS A 272 -5.05 1.87 -20.77
CA HIS A 272 -5.54 3.09 -20.12
C HIS A 272 -4.57 3.70 -19.11
N VAL A 273 -3.70 2.91 -18.46
CA VAL A 273 -2.88 3.41 -17.35
C VAL A 273 -1.40 3.10 -17.47
N GLU A 274 -0.99 2.07 -18.21
CA GLU A 274 0.43 1.83 -18.52
C GLU A 274 0.93 2.89 -19.51
N ALA A 275 2.10 3.47 -19.24
CA ALA A 275 2.71 4.43 -20.12
C ALA A 275 3.77 3.78 -21.03
N ASP A 276 3.80 4.16 -22.31
CA ASP A 276 4.77 3.66 -23.29
C ASP A 276 6.23 3.90 -22.89
N THR A 277 6.49 4.91 -22.07
CA THR A 277 7.80 5.27 -21.54
C THR A 277 8.20 4.50 -20.28
N GLY A 278 7.38 3.55 -19.85
CA GLY A 278 7.46 2.94 -18.53
C GLY A 278 6.70 3.76 -17.48
N GLY A 279 6.43 3.11 -16.34
CA GLY A 279 5.55 3.60 -15.29
C GLY A 279 4.06 3.42 -15.55
N PHE A 280 3.23 3.72 -14.55
CA PHE A 280 1.77 3.66 -14.61
C PHE A 280 1.15 4.93 -14.02
N ARG A 281 -0.02 5.29 -14.52
CA ARG A 281 -0.82 6.46 -14.11
C ARG A 281 -1.95 6.05 -13.15
N ALA A 282 -2.55 7.03 -12.48
CA ALA A 282 -3.64 6.77 -11.54
C ALA A 282 -4.86 6.13 -12.19
N ALA A 283 -5.24 6.66 -13.36
CA ALA A 283 -6.40 6.24 -14.13
C ALA A 283 -6.31 6.84 -15.55
N ALA A 284 -7.31 6.57 -16.40
CA ALA A 284 -7.31 6.97 -17.80
C ALA A 284 -7.19 8.50 -18.04
N TRP A 285 -7.71 9.32 -17.12
CA TRP A 285 -7.63 10.79 -17.21
C TRP A 285 -6.35 11.36 -16.60
N ASP A 286 -5.55 10.55 -15.91
CA ASP A 286 -4.24 10.99 -15.43
C ASP A 286 -3.25 10.98 -16.60
N HIS A 287 -2.36 11.96 -16.62
CA HIS A 287 -1.39 12.19 -17.68
C HIS A 287 0.04 11.93 -17.22
N GLN A 288 0.26 11.76 -15.91
CA GLN A 288 1.59 11.64 -15.34
C GLN A 288 1.74 10.28 -14.64
N PRO A 289 2.62 9.38 -15.13
CA PRO A 289 3.00 8.22 -14.35
C PRO A 289 3.83 8.65 -13.14
N ASP A 290 3.71 7.91 -12.05
CA ASP A 290 4.49 8.13 -10.82
C ASP A 290 4.89 6.80 -10.16
N GLU A 291 5.69 6.86 -9.10
CA GLU A 291 6.21 5.72 -8.37
C GLU A 291 5.12 4.90 -7.68
N GLU A 292 4.10 5.58 -7.13
CA GLU A 292 3.00 4.96 -6.40
C GLU A 292 2.15 4.08 -7.32
N TYR A 293 1.62 4.65 -8.40
CA TYR A 293 0.81 3.91 -9.35
C TYR A 293 1.64 2.94 -10.16
N THR A 294 2.94 3.19 -10.34
CA THR A 294 3.85 2.19 -10.91
C THR A 294 3.94 0.96 -10.02
N PHE A 295 4.06 1.11 -8.70
CA PHE A 295 4.01 -0.03 -7.79
C PHE A 295 2.66 -0.77 -7.87
N TYR A 296 1.54 -0.05 -7.89
CA TYR A 296 0.21 -0.68 -8.01
C TYR A 296 0.02 -1.39 -9.35
N GLY A 297 0.43 -0.80 -10.48
CA GLY A 297 0.34 -1.40 -11.81
C GLY A 297 1.19 -2.66 -11.95
N LEU A 298 2.40 -2.65 -11.39
CA LEU A 298 3.23 -3.86 -11.26
C LEU A 298 2.58 -4.91 -10.36
N GLY A 299 1.96 -4.48 -9.25
CA GLY A 299 1.19 -5.34 -8.36
C GLY A 299 0.01 -6.02 -9.07
N ILE A 300 -0.77 -5.26 -9.85
CA ILE A 300 -1.87 -5.79 -10.67
C ILE A 300 -1.31 -6.79 -11.69
N THR A 301 -0.25 -6.42 -12.41
CA THR A 301 0.41 -7.31 -13.37
C THR A 301 0.80 -8.65 -12.73
N ALA A 302 1.38 -8.61 -11.53
CA ALA A 302 1.79 -9.79 -10.79
C ALA A 302 0.61 -10.68 -10.37
N LEU A 303 -0.48 -10.08 -9.89
CA LEU A 303 -1.69 -10.81 -9.48
C LEU A 303 -2.37 -11.50 -10.68
N LEU A 304 -2.39 -10.84 -11.84
CA LEU A 304 -2.92 -11.44 -13.07
C LEU A 304 -2.04 -12.59 -13.56
N ALA A 305 -0.72 -12.44 -13.52
CA ALA A 305 0.23 -13.42 -14.03
C ALA A 305 0.41 -14.65 -13.12
N GLY A 306 0.10 -14.52 -11.83
CA GLY A 306 0.19 -15.59 -10.83
C GLY A 306 -1.03 -16.49 -10.73
N THR A 307 -2.03 -16.32 -11.60
CA THR A 307 -3.26 -17.12 -11.57
C THR A 307 -3.26 -18.13 -12.72
N PRO A 308 -3.29 -19.45 -12.44
CA PRO A 308 -3.31 -20.49 -13.47
C PRO A 308 -4.60 -20.47 -14.31
#